data_AF-A0A0F9PYY3-F1
#
_entry.id   AF-A0A0F9PYY3-F1
#
_cell.length_a   1.000
_cell.length_b   1.000
_cell.length_c   1.000
_cell.angle_alpha   90.00
_cell.angle_beta   90.00
_cell.angle_gamma   90.00
#
_symmetry.space_group_name_H-M   'P 1'
#
loop_
_entity.id
_entity.type
_entity.pdbx_description
1 polymer ?
#
loop_
_entity_poly.entity_id
_entity_poly.type
_entity_poly.pdbx_seq_one_letter_code
_entity_poly.pdbx_strand_id
1 'polypeptide(L)'
;MAVIKQSDFIDSISDALQFIACYHPKDFIQAMSHAYEHEQSPAAKDAIAQILVNSRMCAENNRPICQDTGIVNVFIKVGMNVQWQAEMNLEDMVNEGVRRAYLHPDNVLRASVVSDPLGARNNTKDNTPAVINTE
;
A
#
# COMPACT_ATOMS: atom_id res chain seq x y z
N MET A 1 16.14 21.19 -14.71
CA MET A 1 14.95 20.40 -15.09
C MET A 1 15.09 19.03 -14.46
N ALA A 2 14.07 18.53 -13.77
CA ALA A 2 14.11 17.18 -13.19
C ALA A 2 13.67 16.18 -14.27
N VAL A 3 14.59 15.30 -14.67
CA VAL A 3 14.27 14.15 -15.53
C VAL A 3 13.99 12.97 -14.61
N ILE A 4 12.78 12.41 -14.70
CA ILE A 4 12.37 11.23 -13.92
C ILE A 4 12.45 10.01 -14.84
N LYS A 5 13.19 8.99 -14.40
CA LYS A 5 13.27 7.71 -15.13
C LYS A 5 12.05 6.86 -14.80
N GLN A 6 11.60 6.10 -15.78
CA GLN A 6 10.51 5.13 -15.62
C GLN A 6 10.75 4.15 -14.47
N SER A 7 11.97 3.59 -14.35
CA SER A 7 12.33 2.67 -13.26
C SER A 7 12.15 3.31 -11.89
N ASP A 8 12.70 4.52 -11.72
CA ASP A 8 12.71 5.20 -10.42
C ASP A 8 11.28 5.50 -9.95
N PHE A 9 10.39 5.86 -10.87
CA PHE A 9 8.98 6.08 -10.55
C PHE A 9 8.24 4.78 -10.21
N ILE A 10 8.39 3.73 -11.02
CA ILE A 10 7.76 2.42 -10.77
C ILE A 10 8.22 1.82 -9.44
N ASP A 11 9.54 1.84 -9.20
CA ASP A 11 10.14 1.28 -7.99
C ASP A 11 9.68 2.06 -6.76
N SER A 12 9.56 3.39 -6.86
CA SER A 12 9.02 4.21 -5.76
C SER A 12 7.59 3.83 -5.35
N ILE A 13 6.73 3.48 -6.31
CA ILE A 13 5.36 3.00 -6.02
C ILE A 13 5.41 1.61 -5.40
N SER A 14 6.21 0.70 -5.97
CA SER A 14 6.35 -0.66 -5.48
C SER A 14 6.85 -0.69 -4.03
N ASP A 15 7.92 0.04 -3.75
CA ASP A 15 8.55 0.12 -2.43
C ASP A 15 7.64 0.78 -1.41
N ALA A 16 6.91 1.83 -1.80
CA ALA A 16 5.94 2.48 -0.92
C ALA A 16 4.82 1.52 -0.51
N LEU A 17 4.27 0.74 -1.46
CA LEU A 17 3.22 -0.23 -1.18
C LEU A 17 3.71 -1.37 -0.28
N GLN A 18 4.91 -1.87 -0.55
CA GLN A 18 5.56 -2.88 0.30
C GLN A 18 5.79 -2.37 1.72
N PHE A 19 6.24 -1.11 1.86
CA PHE A 19 6.43 -0.49 3.16
C PHE A 19 5.11 -0.31 3.93
N ILE A 20 4.11 0.36 3.35
CA ILE A 20 2.86 0.64 4.08
C ILE A 20 2.06 -0.62 4.40
N ALA A 21 2.27 -1.72 3.67
CA ALA A 21 1.65 -3.01 4.00
C ALA A 21 2.16 -3.56 5.34
N CYS A 22 3.41 -3.28 5.72
CA CYS A 22 4.09 -3.88 6.87
C CYS A 22 4.27 -2.93 8.06
N TYR A 23 4.19 -1.62 7.85
CA TYR A 23 4.47 -0.62 8.90
C TYR A 23 3.29 0.33 9.11
N HIS A 24 2.89 0.47 10.38
CA HIS A 24 2.07 1.60 10.81
C HIS A 24 2.96 2.83 11.07
N PRO A 25 2.44 4.04 10.84
CA PRO A 25 3.19 5.27 11.13
C PRO A 25 3.34 5.48 12.64
N LYS A 26 4.35 6.26 13.01
CA LYS A 26 4.73 6.48 14.41
C LYS A 26 3.61 7.09 15.25
N ASP A 27 2.87 8.04 14.67
CA ASP A 27 1.75 8.71 15.32
C ASP A 27 0.61 7.74 15.63
N PHE A 28 0.29 6.80 14.72
CA PHE A 28 -0.67 5.72 14.98
C PHE A 28 -0.23 4.86 16.16
N ILE A 29 1.02 4.41 16.20
CA ILE A 29 1.54 3.58 17.29
C ILE A 29 1.50 4.33 18.62
N GLN A 30 1.88 5.61 18.64
CA GLN A 30 1.82 6.44 19.83
C GLN A 30 0.39 6.65 20.33
N ALA A 31 -0.55 6.94 19.43
CA ALA A 31 -1.96 7.12 19.77
C ALA A 31 -2.58 5.82 20.32
N MET A 32 -2.30 4.68 19.67
CA MET A 32 -2.78 3.37 20.13
C MET A 32 -2.18 2.95 21.47
N SER A 33 -0.90 3.24 21.71
CA SER A 33 -0.25 2.98 23.00
C SER A 33 -0.85 3.83 24.12
N HIS A 34 -1.08 5.12 23.85
CA HIS A 34 -1.76 6.01 24.80
C HIS A 34 -3.18 5.53 25.09
N ALA A 35 -3.92 5.09 24.07
CA ALA A 35 -5.26 4.52 24.25
C ALA A 35 -5.24 3.25 25.12
N TYR A 36 -4.28 2.36 24.91
CA TYR A 36 -4.09 1.14 25.73
C TYR A 36 -3.89 1.46 27.21
N GLU A 37 -3.08 2.47 27.52
CA GLU A 37 -2.79 2.87 28.90
C GLU A 37 -4.03 3.38 29.64
N HIS A 38 -4.90 4.13 28.93
CA HIS A 38 -6.06 4.80 29.52
C HIS A 38 -7.37 4.01 29.42
N GLU A 39 -7.45 2.99 28.55
CA GLU A 39 -8.68 2.21 28.36
C GLU A 39 -9.09 1.46 29.63
N GLN A 40 -10.36 1.59 29.99
CA GLN A 40 -10.95 1.02 31.21
C GLN A 40 -11.68 -0.28 30.94
N SER A 41 -12.23 -0.47 29.73
CA SER A 41 -12.88 -1.70 29.32
C SER A 41 -11.83 -2.79 29.07
N PRO A 42 -11.85 -3.91 29.83
CA PRO A 42 -10.85 -4.96 29.66
C PRO A 42 -10.83 -5.53 28.24
N ALA A 43 -12.01 -5.77 27.65
CA ALA A 43 -12.11 -6.29 26.30
C ALA A 43 -11.56 -5.33 25.24
N ALA A 44 -11.80 -4.02 25.38
CA ALA A 44 -11.26 -3.02 24.45
C ALA A 44 -9.75 -2.89 24.61
N LYS A 45 -9.24 -2.90 25.85
CA LYS A 45 -7.81 -2.86 26.14
C LYS A 45 -7.08 -4.05 25.53
N ASP A 46 -7.65 -5.26 25.63
CA ASP A 46 -7.09 -6.47 25.01
C ASP A 46 -7.09 -6.37 23.47
N ALA A 47 -8.15 -5.80 22.87
CA ALA A 47 -8.19 -5.58 21.43
C ALA A 47 -7.10 -4.60 20.95
N ILE A 48 -6.87 -3.51 21.68
CA ILE A 48 -5.78 -2.56 21.38
C ILE A 48 -4.42 -3.26 21.51
N ALA A 49 -4.23 -4.09 22.55
CA ALA A 49 -3.00 -4.86 22.72
C ALA A 49 -2.74 -5.79 21.52
N GLN A 50 -3.78 -6.47 21.01
CA GLN A 50 -3.67 -7.31 19.82
C GLN A 50 -3.23 -6.51 18.58
N ILE A 51 -3.78 -5.30 18.38
CA ILE A 51 -3.39 -4.43 17.26
C ILE A 51 -1.92 -4.01 17.37
N LEU A 52 -1.46 -3.62 18.57
CA LEU A 52 -0.07 -3.23 18.81
C LEU A 52 0.90 -4.41 18.64
N VAL A 53 0.55 -5.59 19.15
CA VAL A 53 1.34 -6.82 18.98
C VAL A 53 1.42 -7.22 17.51
N ASN A 54 0.29 -7.21 16.79
CA ASN A 54 0.25 -7.48 15.35
C ASN A 54 1.15 -6.49 14.59
N SER A 55 1.06 -5.20 14.90
CA SER A 55 1.90 -4.15 14.29
C SER A 55 3.38 -4.44 14.44
N ARG A 56 3.83 -4.82 15.65
CA ARG A 56 5.22 -5.22 15.89
C ARG A 56 5.60 -6.46 15.09
N MET A 57 4.78 -7.50 15.15
CA MET A 57 5.05 -8.77 14.46
C MET A 57 5.17 -8.59 12.94
N CYS A 58 4.32 -7.76 12.34
CA CYS A 58 4.36 -7.44 10.91
C CYS A 58 5.63 -6.68 10.52
N ALA A 59 6.04 -5.70 11.33
CA ALA A 59 7.26 -4.94 11.11
C ALA A 59 8.53 -5.82 11.24
N GLU A 60 8.58 -6.71 12.24
CA GLU A 60 9.74 -7.59 12.47
C GLU A 60 9.88 -8.71 11.43
N ASN A 61 8.76 -9.19 10.89
CA ASN A 61 8.74 -10.36 10.00
C ASN A 61 8.45 -10.03 8.54
N ASN A 62 8.34 -8.74 8.19
CA ASN A 62 8.00 -8.26 6.86
C ASN A 62 6.73 -8.94 6.29
N ARG A 63 5.62 -8.85 7.05
CA ARG A 63 4.32 -9.44 6.69
C ARG A 63 3.24 -8.37 6.65
N PRO A 64 2.21 -8.52 5.80
CA PRO A 64 1.14 -7.54 5.74
C PRO A 64 0.38 -7.47 7.08
N ILE A 65 0.10 -6.26 7.53
CA ILE A 65 -0.62 -5.94 8.78
C ILE A 65 -2.03 -6.53 8.78
N CYS A 66 -2.68 -6.55 7.61
CA CYS A 66 -4.02 -7.05 7.42
C CYS A 66 -4.02 -8.08 6.29
N GLN A 67 -4.88 -9.10 6.41
CA GLN A 67 -5.12 -10.03 5.32
C GLN A 67 -5.74 -9.35 4.10
N ASP A 68 -6.49 -8.27 4.31
CA ASP A 68 -6.92 -7.36 3.24
C ASP A 68 -5.87 -6.27 3.02
N THR A 69 -5.08 -6.43 1.97
CA THR A 69 -4.07 -5.43 1.57
C THR A 69 -4.64 -4.29 0.74
N GLY A 70 -5.96 -4.18 0.65
CA GLY A 70 -6.67 -3.01 0.11
C GLY A 70 -6.63 -2.84 -1.40
N ILE A 71 -7.28 -1.76 -1.86
CA ILE A 71 -7.26 -1.25 -3.23
C ILE A 71 -6.32 -0.05 -3.28
N VAL A 72 -5.40 -0.04 -4.24
CA VAL A 72 -4.41 1.03 -4.34
C VAL A 72 -5.08 2.30 -4.87
N ASN A 73 -4.96 3.38 -4.09
CA ASN A 73 -5.36 4.73 -4.46
C ASN A 73 -4.11 5.59 -4.54
N VAL A 74 -3.88 6.20 -5.70
CA VAL A 74 -2.67 6.97 -5.99
C VAL A 74 -3.06 8.43 -6.25
N PHE A 75 -2.44 9.35 -5.53
CA PHE A 75 -2.58 10.79 -5.74
C PHE A 75 -1.23 11.32 -6.20
N ILE A 76 -1.15 11.74 -7.47
CA ILE A 76 0.10 12.24 -8.08
C ILE A 76 -0.09 13.70 -8.47
N LYS A 77 0.92 14.51 -8.15
CA LYS A 77 1.04 15.88 -8.64
C LYS A 77 2.23 15.97 -9.59
N VAL A 78 1.98 16.27 -10.86
CA VAL A 78 3.02 16.37 -11.89
C VAL A 78 3.29 17.83 -12.19
N GLY A 79 4.45 18.32 -11.77
CA GLY A 79 4.86 19.69 -12.09
C GLY A 79 5.00 19.90 -13.60
N MET A 80 4.60 21.08 -14.09
CA MET A 80 4.62 21.43 -15.52
C MET A 80 5.99 21.27 -16.21
N ASN A 81 7.08 21.33 -15.45
CA ASN A 81 8.46 21.24 -15.96
C ASN A 81 9.08 19.84 -15.79
N VAL A 82 8.30 18.83 -15.37
CA VAL A 82 8.77 17.43 -15.31
C VAL A 82 9.04 16.94 -16.73
N GLN A 83 10.14 16.21 -16.89
CA GLN A 83 10.43 15.46 -18.12
C GLN A 83 10.56 13.99 -17.76
N TRP A 84 9.95 13.12 -18.57
CA TRP A 84 9.98 11.69 -18.37
C TRP A 84 10.98 11.04 -19.32
N GLN A 85 11.88 10.23 -18.78
CA GLN A 85 12.63 9.25 -19.55
C GLN A 85 11.90 7.91 -19.41
N ALA A 86 10.84 7.74 -20.20
CA ALA A 86 9.90 6.64 -20.12
C ALA A 86 9.34 6.26 -21.50
N GLU A 87 8.97 4.98 -21.64
CA GLU A 87 8.20 4.45 -22.78
C GLU A 87 6.72 4.29 -22.41
N MET A 88 6.43 4.03 -21.12
CA MET A 88 5.08 3.90 -20.57
C MET A 88 4.48 5.28 -20.26
N ASN A 89 3.16 5.39 -20.38
CA ASN A 89 2.45 6.55 -19.85
C ASN A 89 2.40 6.49 -18.30
N LEU A 90 1.99 7.59 -17.66
CA LEU A 90 1.96 7.71 -16.21
C LEU A 90 1.09 6.63 -15.53
N GLU A 91 -0.09 6.34 -16.07
CA GLU A 91 -1.03 5.34 -15.54
C GLU A 91 -0.46 3.92 -15.63
N ASP A 92 0.17 3.58 -16.75
CA ASP A 92 0.83 2.29 -16.95
C ASP A 92 1.99 2.11 -15.98
N MET A 93 2.79 3.16 -15.76
CA MET A 93 3.88 3.10 -14.77
C MET A 93 3.34 2.91 -13.34
N VAL A 94 2.24 3.57 -12.96
CA VAL A 94 1.61 3.36 -11.66
C VAL A 94 1.15 1.91 -11.51
N ASN A 95 0.39 1.39 -12.48
CA ASN A 95 -0.14 0.03 -12.43
C ASN A 95 0.98 -1.02 -12.46
N GLU A 96 2.09 -0.75 -13.13
CA GLU A 96 3.27 -1.61 -13.07
C GLU A 96 3.92 -1.62 -11.69
N GLY A 97 4.01 -0.47 -11.01
CA GLY A 97 4.44 -0.40 -9.62
C GLY A 97 3.53 -1.18 -8.68
N VAL A 98 2.20 -1.07 -8.87
CA VAL A 98 1.21 -1.87 -8.12
C VAL A 98 1.42 -3.36 -8.36
N ARG A 99 1.49 -3.80 -9.62
CA ARG A 99 1.72 -5.21 -9.96
C ARG A 99 2.97 -5.77 -9.31
N ARG A 100 4.09 -5.03 -9.39
CA ARG A 100 5.36 -5.43 -8.76
C ARG A 100 5.26 -5.56 -7.25
N ALA A 101 4.60 -4.61 -6.58
CA ALA A 101 4.36 -4.71 -5.15
C ALA A 101 3.53 -5.94 -4.80
N TYR A 102 2.40 -6.17 -5.48
CA TYR A 102 1.51 -7.27 -5.10
C TYR A 102 2.08 -8.66 -5.42
N LEU A 103 2.92 -8.75 -6.44
CA LEU A 103 3.59 -9.98 -6.85
C LEU A 103 5.02 -10.11 -6.29
N HIS A 104 5.41 -9.26 -5.34
CA HIS A 104 6.78 -9.27 -4.81
C HIS A 104 7.11 -10.64 -4.20
N PRO A 105 8.18 -11.33 -4.64
CA PRO A 105 8.44 -12.72 -4.29
C PRO A 105 8.65 -12.93 -2.78
N ASP A 106 9.25 -11.94 -2.11
CA ASP A 106 9.55 -12.02 -0.68
C ASP A 106 8.39 -11.56 0.24
N ASN A 107 7.33 -10.96 -0.33
CA ASN A 107 6.18 -10.47 0.44
C ASN A 107 4.96 -10.27 -0.48
N VAL A 108 4.35 -11.39 -0.86
CA VAL A 108 3.18 -11.41 -1.74
C VAL A 108 1.96 -10.82 -1.00
N LEU A 109 1.33 -9.82 -1.61
CA LEU A 109 0.14 -9.17 -1.08
C LEU A 109 -1.13 -9.79 -1.67
N ARG A 110 -2.30 -9.53 -1.05
CA ARG A 110 -3.57 -10.13 -1.49
C ARG A 110 -4.21 -9.30 -2.61
N ALA A 111 -4.26 -9.87 -3.82
CA ALA A 111 -5.05 -9.31 -4.92
C ALA A 111 -6.55 -9.38 -4.62
N SER A 112 -7.18 -8.21 -4.52
CA SER A 112 -8.58 -8.01 -4.11
C SER A 112 -9.43 -7.35 -5.21
N VAL A 113 -8.81 -6.77 -6.24
CA VAL A 113 -9.49 -6.19 -7.40
C VAL A 113 -10.06 -7.27 -8.33
N VAL A 114 -11.26 -6.99 -8.86
CA VAL A 114 -11.94 -7.80 -9.88
C VAL A 114 -12.15 -6.97 -11.15
N SER A 115 -12.03 -7.60 -12.31
CA SER A 115 -12.09 -6.91 -13.62
C SER A 115 -13.48 -6.38 -13.95
N ASP A 116 -14.52 -7.06 -13.49
CA ASP A 116 -15.93 -6.66 -13.65
C ASP A 116 -16.66 -6.85 -12.32
N PRO A 117 -17.00 -5.77 -11.60
CA PRO A 117 -17.65 -5.87 -10.30
C PRO A 117 -19.12 -6.33 -10.39
N LEU A 118 -19.78 -6.20 -11.55
CA LEU A 118 -21.21 -6.49 -11.73
C LEU A 118 -21.47 -7.84 -12.42
N GLY A 119 -20.51 -8.34 -13.20
CA GLY A 119 -20.61 -9.61 -13.92
C GLY A 119 -19.85 -10.76 -13.29
N ALA A 120 -18.92 -11.36 -14.03
CA ALA A 120 -18.24 -12.60 -13.63
C ALA A 120 -17.29 -12.44 -12.43
N ARG A 121 -16.92 -11.20 -12.05
CA ARG A 121 -16.06 -10.89 -10.89
C ARG A 121 -14.73 -11.66 -10.90
N ASN A 122 -14.13 -11.80 -12.07
CA ASN A 122 -12.81 -12.42 -12.21
C ASN A 122 -11.75 -11.56 -11.52
N ASN A 123 -11.00 -12.16 -10.60
CA ASN A 123 -9.92 -11.49 -9.90
C ASN A 123 -8.76 -11.19 -10.85
N THR A 124 -8.17 -10.00 -10.76
CA THR A 124 -7.10 -9.54 -11.66
C THR A 124 -5.74 -10.15 -11.33
N LYS A 125 -5.61 -10.81 -10.18
CA LYS A 125 -4.42 -11.54 -9.68
C LYS A 125 -3.21 -10.68 -9.35
N ASP A 126 -3.20 -9.41 -9.72
CA ASP A 126 -2.12 -8.45 -9.44
C ASP A 126 -2.61 -7.16 -8.75
N ASN A 127 -3.88 -7.12 -8.36
CA ASN A 127 -4.56 -5.99 -7.73
C ASN A 127 -4.64 -4.71 -8.57
N THR A 128 -4.35 -4.78 -9.87
CA THR A 128 -4.59 -3.70 -10.82
C THR A 128 -6.03 -3.76 -11.37
N PRO A 129 -6.59 -2.65 -11.88
CA PRO A 129 -6.03 -1.30 -11.90
C PRO A 129 -6.11 -0.59 -10.54
N ALA A 130 -5.17 0.33 -10.31
CA ALA A 130 -5.23 1.31 -9.23
C ALA A 130 -6.26 2.42 -9.55
N VAL A 131 -6.77 3.08 -8.51
CA VAL A 131 -7.52 4.33 -8.64
C VAL A 131 -6.54 5.49 -8.64
N ILE A 132 -6.41 6.22 -9.75
CA ILE A 132 -5.39 7.25 -9.93
C ILE A 132 -6.04 8.64 -10.03
N ASN A 133 -5.61 9.55 -9.16
CA ASN A 133 -5.94 10.97 -9.21
C ASN A 133 -4.66 11.74 -9.57
N THR A 134 -4.73 12.53 -10.64
CA THR A 134 -3.58 13.29 -11.17
C THR A 134 -3.91 14.78 -11.26
N GLU A 135 -2.97 15.63 -10.83
CA GLU A 135 -3.03 17.10 -10.92
C GLU A 135 -1.73 17.69 -11.49
#